data_AF-A0A1G2TYX9-F1
#
_entry.id   AF-A0A1G2TYX9-F1
#
_cell.length_a   1.000
_cell.length_b   1.000
_cell.length_c   1.000
_cell.angle_alpha   90.00
_cell.angle_beta   90.00
_cell.angle_gamma   90.00
#
_symmetry.space_group_name_H-M   'P 1'
#
loop_
_entity.id
_entity.type
_entity.pdbx_description
1 polymer ?
#
loop_
_entity_poly.entity_id
_entity_poly.type
_entity_poly.pdbx_seq_one_letter_code
_entity_poly.pdbx_strand_id
1 'polypeptide(L)'
;MENFEKQNNQEKKEKPEVLYHASRTSGIKEFVPNRGNYRDEDEGAVIFSTPNKALASAFLVEGHGDHWMQIGFYGDIPVVVINADREEFIKNDKGGVMYAFPSTTFDYNPNKGMGDKEWTSRESVKPLSEVQYPSALNAMMENGVQVYFVDKKNFNEINNSDNHGYNILIGLTSENEKNNTNVRPLKDLGWE
;
A
#
# COMPACT_ATOMS: atom_id res chain seq x y z
N MET A 1 -9.71 -11.92 43.43
CA MET A 1 -8.52 -11.56 42.62
C MET A 1 -8.34 -12.69 41.64
N GLU A 2 -8.99 -12.60 40.49
CA GLU A 2 -8.93 -13.63 39.44
C GLU A 2 -7.99 -13.15 38.32
N ASN A 3 -7.10 -14.05 37.96
CA ASN A 3 -6.02 -13.91 37.00
C ASN A 3 -6.52 -13.49 35.61
N PHE A 4 -6.11 -12.30 35.15
CA PHE A 4 -6.14 -11.92 33.75
C PHE A 4 -4.76 -12.12 33.12
N GLU A 5 -4.34 -13.38 32.97
CA GLU A 5 -3.33 -13.72 31.97
C GLU A 5 -4.05 -14.06 30.66
N LYS A 6 -4.46 -13.03 29.92
CA LYS A 6 -4.70 -13.20 28.48
C LYS A 6 -3.33 -13.33 27.83
N GLN A 7 -2.84 -14.57 27.73
CA GLN A 7 -1.72 -14.90 26.87
C GLN A 7 -2.07 -14.50 25.44
N ASN A 8 -1.41 -13.45 24.96
CA ASN A 8 -1.36 -13.05 23.56
C ASN A 8 -0.75 -14.19 22.74
N ASN A 9 -1.57 -15.14 22.31
CA ASN A 9 -1.23 -16.01 21.18
C ASN A 9 -1.37 -15.17 19.89
N GLN A 10 -0.46 -14.23 19.70
CA GLN A 10 -0.20 -13.68 18.38
C GLN A 10 0.56 -14.77 17.61
N GLU A 11 -0.09 -15.37 16.61
CA GLU A 11 0.58 -16.26 15.68
C GLU A 11 1.84 -15.56 15.16
N LYS A 12 3.01 -16.15 15.41
CA LYS A 12 4.28 -15.61 14.94
C LYS A 12 4.30 -15.69 13.42
N LYS A 13 3.94 -14.59 12.76
CA LYS A 13 4.13 -14.44 11.32
C LYS A 13 5.62 -14.58 11.01
N GLU A 14 5.94 -15.38 10.00
CA GLU A 14 7.31 -15.52 9.52
C GLU A 14 7.82 -14.15 9.02
N LYS A 15 8.97 -13.72 9.54
CA LYS A 15 9.59 -12.45 9.17
C LYS A 15 10.15 -12.58 7.75
N PRO A 16 9.66 -11.78 6.78
CA PRO A 16 10.19 -11.79 5.41
C PRO A 16 11.67 -11.42 5.40
N GLU A 17 12.49 -11.92 4.48
CA GLU A 17 13.89 -11.49 4.39
C GLU A 17 14.02 -10.02 3.93
N VAL A 18 13.14 -9.61 3.03
CA VAL A 18 13.14 -8.29 2.39
C VAL A 18 11.79 -7.61 2.55
N LEU A 19 11.83 -6.31 2.83
CA LEU A 19 10.66 -5.43 2.86
C LEU A 19 10.86 -4.28 1.86
N TYR A 20 9.77 -3.72 1.36
CA TYR A 20 9.76 -2.66 0.36
C TYR A 20 9.22 -1.35 0.90
N HIS A 21 9.83 -0.24 0.49
CA HIS A 21 9.45 1.11 0.90
C HIS A 21 9.46 2.05 -0.31
N ALA A 22 8.36 2.75 -0.54
CA ALA A 22 8.29 3.77 -1.58
C ALA A 22 8.71 5.14 -1.04
N SER A 23 9.49 5.87 -1.82
CA SER A 23 9.94 7.22 -1.52
C SER A 23 10.05 8.03 -2.80
N ARG A 24 9.91 9.35 -2.71
CA ARG A 24 10.13 10.27 -3.84
C ARG A 24 11.60 10.61 -4.04
N THR A 25 12.42 10.38 -3.03
CA THR A 25 13.82 10.80 -3.04
C THR A 25 14.70 9.59 -3.34
N SER A 26 15.48 9.67 -4.41
CA SER A 26 16.48 8.68 -4.80
C SER A 26 17.78 8.83 -4.00
N GLY A 27 18.58 7.77 -3.94
CA GLY A 27 19.93 7.81 -3.42
C GLY A 27 20.02 7.95 -1.89
N ILE A 28 18.93 7.71 -1.16
CA ILE A 28 18.93 7.72 0.31
C ILE A 28 19.83 6.58 0.79
N LYS A 29 20.85 6.92 1.58
CA LYS A 29 21.82 5.93 2.11
C LYS A 29 21.37 5.31 3.43
N GLU A 30 20.53 6.02 4.17
CA GLU A 30 20.02 5.60 5.46
C GLU A 30 18.68 6.29 5.72
N PHE A 31 17.68 5.50 6.07
CA PHE A 31 16.39 6.00 6.53
C PHE A 31 16.40 6.08 8.05
N VAL A 32 15.96 7.22 8.57
CA VAL A 32 15.87 7.47 10.02
C VAL A 32 14.40 7.74 10.36
N PRO A 33 13.85 7.16 11.45
CA PRO A 33 12.48 7.47 11.87
C PRO A 33 12.31 8.97 12.15
N ASN A 34 11.37 9.60 11.45
CA ASN A 34 11.20 11.05 11.51
C ASN A 34 10.31 11.46 12.70
N ARG A 35 10.92 12.05 13.73
CA ARG A 35 10.25 12.47 14.98
C ARG A 35 9.09 13.46 14.81
N GLY A 36 9.01 14.16 13.68
CA GLY A 36 7.98 15.17 13.41
C GLY A 36 6.70 14.66 12.73
N ASN A 37 6.64 13.38 12.34
CA ASN A 37 5.49 12.82 11.63
C ASN A 37 5.26 11.37 12.08
N TYR A 38 4.26 11.16 12.92
CA TYR A 38 3.87 9.84 13.43
C TYR A 38 2.36 9.65 13.30
N ARG A 39 1.95 8.41 12.99
CA ARG A 39 0.55 8.05 12.78
C ARG A 39 -0.27 8.10 14.07
N ASP A 40 0.30 7.60 15.16
CA ASP A 40 -0.28 7.61 16.50
C ASP A 40 0.81 7.87 17.55
N GLU A 41 0.45 8.53 18.65
CA GLU A 41 1.40 8.95 19.69
C GLU A 41 2.12 7.76 20.34
N ASP A 42 1.46 6.61 20.47
CA ASP A 42 2.01 5.41 21.10
C ASP A 42 3.02 4.68 20.18
N GLU A 43 2.82 4.74 18.86
CA GLU A 43 3.74 4.23 17.85
C GLU A 43 4.94 5.17 17.68
N GLY A 44 4.71 6.48 17.76
CA GLY A 44 5.74 7.47 17.50
C GLY A 44 6.36 7.32 16.10
N ALA A 45 7.56 7.87 15.93
CA ALA A 45 8.23 7.86 14.64
C ALA A 45 8.75 6.47 14.28
N VAL A 46 8.36 5.99 13.10
CA VAL A 46 8.78 4.70 12.54
C VAL A 46 9.03 4.80 11.03
N ILE A 47 9.80 3.86 10.50
CA ILE A 47 9.93 3.60 9.07
C ILE A 47 8.90 2.53 8.71
N PHE A 48 7.98 2.82 7.78
CA PHE A 48 6.99 1.87 7.30
C PHE A 48 7.52 1.08 6.11
N SER A 49 7.23 -0.23 6.05
CA SER A 49 7.60 -1.09 4.95
C SER A 49 6.63 -2.26 4.80
N THR A 50 6.67 -2.97 3.68
CA THR A 50 5.80 -4.12 3.42
C THR A 50 6.52 -5.21 2.63
N PRO A 51 6.27 -6.50 2.87
CA PRO A 51 6.77 -7.55 1.98
C PRO A 51 6.10 -7.55 0.61
N ASN A 52 4.93 -6.89 0.47
CA ASN A 52 4.18 -6.87 -0.77
C ASN A 52 4.65 -5.68 -1.64
N LYS A 53 5.48 -5.99 -2.64
CA LYS A 53 6.00 -5.00 -3.60
C LYS A 53 4.89 -4.25 -4.34
N ALA A 54 3.76 -4.91 -4.63
CA ALA A 54 2.59 -4.29 -5.23
C ALA A 54 1.99 -3.23 -4.30
N LEU A 55 1.79 -3.56 -3.03
CA LEU A 55 1.34 -2.59 -2.03
C LEU A 55 2.32 -1.42 -1.89
N ALA A 56 3.64 -1.70 -1.80
CA ALA A 56 4.64 -0.64 -1.73
C ALA A 56 4.55 0.32 -2.93
N SER A 57 4.31 -0.19 -4.14
CA SER A 57 4.20 0.64 -5.33
C SER A 57 3.01 1.61 -5.30
N ALA A 58 1.92 1.28 -4.59
CA ALA A 58 0.81 2.20 -4.39
C ALA A 58 1.25 3.48 -3.66
N PHE A 59 2.24 3.37 -2.77
CA PHE A 59 2.76 4.49 -2.00
C PHE A 59 3.70 5.44 -2.78
N LEU A 60 3.99 5.14 -4.06
CA LEU A 60 4.74 6.05 -4.94
C LEU A 60 3.89 7.26 -5.38
N VAL A 61 2.56 7.14 -5.35
CA VAL A 61 1.65 8.25 -5.65
C VAL A 61 1.79 9.34 -4.58
N GLU A 62 1.84 10.62 -4.96
CA GLU A 62 1.95 11.71 -3.99
C GLU A 62 0.59 12.09 -3.41
N GLY A 63 0.54 12.47 -2.13
CA GLY A 63 -0.65 13.09 -1.53
C GLY A 63 -1.66 12.09 -0.99
N HIS A 64 -1.24 10.90 -0.56
CA HIS A 64 -2.10 9.88 0.05
C HIS A 64 -3.10 10.48 1.04
N GLY A 65 -4.38 10.23 0.80
CA GLY A 65 -5.47 10.66 1.66
C GLY A 65 -6.82 10.19 1.15
N ASP A 66 -7.68 9.79 2.09
CA ASP A 66 -8.97 9.16 1.84
C ASP A 66 -9.96 10.04 1.05
N HIS A 67 -9.63 11.30 0.80
CA HIS A 67 -10.47 12.24 0.04
C HIS A 67 -10.38 12.07 -1.48
N TRP A 68 -9.38 11.35 -2.00
CA TRP A 68 -9.21 11.18 -3.45
C TRP A 68 -8.53 9.88 -3.88
N MET A 69 -7.90 9.15 -2.96
CA MET A 69 -7.30 7.85 -3.24
C MET A 69 -7.62 6.88 -2.11
N GLN A 70 -7.95 5.64 -2.46
CA GLN A 70 -8.18 4.55 -1.53
C GLN A 70 -7.31 3.35 -1.93
N ILE A 71 -6.73 2.68 -0.93
CA ILE A 71 -6.00 1.43 -1.10
C ILE A 71 -6.77 0.34 -0.36
N GLY A 72 -7.10 -0.75 -1.04
CA GLY A 72 -7.84 -1.89 -0.50
C GLY A 72 -7.28 -3.22 -0.99
N PHE A 73 -7.91 -4.31 -0.54
CA PHE A 73 -7.54 -5.67 -0.94
C PHE A 73 -8.79 -6.51 -1.21
N TYR A 74 -8.76 -7.29 -2.28
CA TYR A 74 -9.71 -8.40 -2.51
C TYR A 74 -8.91 -9.69 -2.61
N GLY A 75 -9.02 -10.55 -1.60
CA GLY A 75 -8.07 -11.66 -1.42
C GLY A 75 -6.64 -11.14 -1.28
N ASP A 76 -5.74 -11.60 -2.15
CA ASP A 76 -4.35 -11.15 -2.21
C ASP A 76 -4.11 -9.99 -3.20
N ILE A 77 -5.15 -9.51 -3.89
CA ILE A 77 -5.05 -8.46 -4.90
C ILE A 77 -5.10 -7.09 -4.23
N PRO A 78 -4.01 -6.29 -4.25
CA PRO A 78 -4.12 -4.87 -3.90
C PRO A 78 -4.88 -4.13 -4.99
N VAL A 79 -5.80 -3.29 -4.56
CA VAL A 79 -6.60 -2.42 -5.42
C VAL A 79 -6.41 -0.97 -5.02
N VAL A 80 -6.24 -0.12 -6.02
CA VAL A 80 -6.14 1.34 -5.85
C VAL A 80 -7.26 2.00 -6.63
N VAL A 81 -8.09 2.77 -5.93
CA VAL A 81 -9.17 3.57 -6.52
C VAL A 81 -8.79 5.03 -6.42
N ILE A 82 -8.82 5.75 -7.54
CA ILE A 82 -8.38 7.14 -7.67
C ILE A 82 -9.54 7.98 -8.20
N ASN A 83 -9.98 8.95 -7.41
CA ASN A 83 -10.91 10.00 -7.82
C ASN A 83 -10.14 11.19 -8.40
N ALA A 84 -9.72 11.04 -9.64
CA ALA A 84 -9.05 12.08 -10.40
C ALA A 84 -9.35 11.93 -11.89
N ASP A 85 -9.19 13.01 -12.64
CA ASP A 85 -9.08 12.89 -14.09
C ASP A 85 -7.80 12.11 -14.44
N ARG A 86 -7.96 11.10 -15.30
CA ARG A 86 -6.88 10.18 -15.68
C ARG A 86 -5.75 10.90 -16.42
N GLU A 87 -6.08 11.78 -17.35
CA GLU A 87 -5.08 12.46 -18.17
C GLU A 87 -4.30 13.47 -17.33
N GLU A 88 -4.99 14.19 -16.45
CA GLU A 88 -4.37 15.09 -15.48
C GLU A 88 -3.44 14.32 -14.52
N PHE A 89 -3.88 13.17 -14.00
CA PHE A 89 -3.04 12.32 -13.16
C PHE A 89 -1.76 11.90 -13.90
N ILE A 90 -1.88 11.36 -15.12
CA ILE A 90 -0.72 10.90 -15.91
C ILE A 90 0.25 12.04 -16.20
N LYS A 91 -0.25 13.25 -16.51
CA LYS A 91 0.58 14.44 -16.74
C LYS A 91 1.39 14.83 -15.50
N ASN A 92 0.80 14.66 -14.33
CA ASN A 92 1.40 15.03 -13.05
C ASN A 92 2.18 13.89 -12.40
N ASP A 93 2.02 12.66 -12.86
CA ASP A 93 2.79 11.50 -12.40
C ASP A 93 4.29 11.72 -12.63
N LYS A 94 5.08 11.58 -11.55
CA LYS A 94 6.54 11.67 -11.54
C LYS A 94 7.21 10.37 -11.10
N GLY A 95 6.42 9.35 -10.80
CA GLY A 95 6.89 8.11 -10.20
C GLY A 95 7.65 8.34 -8.89
N GLY A 96 8.71 7.57 -8.69
CA GLY A 96 9.51 7.63 -7.47
C GLY A 96 10.51 6.48 -7.41
N VAL A 97 10.90 6.11 -6.20
CA VAL A 97 11.91 5.10 -5.95
C VAL A 97 11.39 4.10 -4.92
N MET A 98 11.51 2.82 -5.26
CA MET A 98 11.23 1.74 -4.33
C MET A 98 12.53 1.19 -3.79
N TYR A 99 12.68 1.25 -2.48
CA TYR A 99 13.80 0.70 -1.73
C TYR A 99 13.48 -0.69 -1.22
N ALA A 100 14.48 -1.57 -1.22
CA ALA A 100 14.44 -2.85 -0.52
C ALA A 100 15.23 -2.74 0.78
N PHE A 101 14.64 -3.18 1.89
CA PHE A 101 15.25 -3.17 3.22
C PHE A 101 15.47 -4.59 3.74
N PRO A 102 16.54 -4.82 4.53
CA PRO A 102 16.58 -6.01 5.37
C PRO A 102 15.51 -5.88 6.47
N SER A 103 14.84 -6.97 6.81
CA SER A 103 13.75 -6.95 7.80
C SER A 103 14.20 -7.02 9.26
N THR A 104 15.51 -7.11 9.52
CA THR A 104 16.06 -7.44 10.85
C THR A 104 15.47 -6.57 11.97
N THR A 105 15.40 -5.26 11.76
CA THR A 105 14.93 -4.26 12.75
C THR A 105 13.45 -3.94 12.65
N PHE A 106 12.71 -4.59 11.75
CA PHE A 106 11.29 -4.35 11.55
C PHE A 106 10.44 -5.29 12.39
N ASP A 107 9.38 -4.78 12.97
CA ASP A 107 8.38 -5.55 13.69
C ASP A 107 7.01 -5.40 13.04
N TYR A 108 6.16 -6.39 13.29
CA TYR A 108 4.80 -6.43 12.78
C TYR A 108 3.83 -6.34 13.95
N ASN A 109 2.78 -5.51 13.79
CA ASN A 109 1.65 -5.46 14.72
C ASN A 109 0.33 -5.65 13.96
N PRO A 110 -0.41 -6.77 14.15
CA PRO A 110 -1.69 -7.03 13.48
C PRO A 110 -2.74 -5.95 13.69
N ASN A 111 -2.66 -5.25 14.82
CA ASN A 111 -3.70 -4.35 15.28
C ASN A 111 -3.41 -2.89 14.92
N LYS A 112 -2.42 -2.62 14.08
CA LYS A 112 -2.05 -1.27 13.63
C LYS A 112 -1.97 -1.19 12.12
N GLY A 113 -2.26 -0.01 11.58
CA GLY A 113 -2.05 0.29 10.16
C GLY A 113 -2.78 -0.66 9.21
N MET A 114 -2.06 -1.12 8.19
CA MET A 114 -2.54 -2.13 7.24
C MET A 114 -2.46 -3.57 7.78
N GLY A 115 -2.41 -3.74 9.10
CA GLY A 115 -2.35 -5.01 9.79
C GLY A 115 -1.18 -5.84 9.27
N ASP A 116 -1.47 -7.08 8.86
CA ASP A 116 -0.48 -8.08 8.45
C ASP A 116 0.39 -7.71 7.25
N LYS A 117 0.07 -6.63 6.56
CA LYS A 117 0.80 -6.15 5.38
C LYS A 117 1.82 -5.08 5.71
N GLU A 118 1.82 -4.54 6.92
CA GLU A 118 2.69 -3.45 7.34
C GLU A 118 3.71 -3.92 8.38
N TRP A 119 4.94 -3.47 8.19
CA TRP A 119 6.06 -3.69 9.10
C TRP A 119 6.68 -2.33 9.43
N THR A 120 7.06 -2.12 10.68
CA THR A 120 7.60 -0.84 11.15
C THR A 120 8.95 -1.02 11.83
N SER A 121 9.88 -0.09 11.62
CA SER A 121 11.18 -0.05 12.31
C SER A 121 11.31 1.27 13.08
N ARG A 122 11.67 1.18 14.37
CA ARG A 122 12.07 2.32 15.21
C ARG A 122 13.57 2.61 15.13
N GLU A 123 14.31 1.79 14.40
CA GLU A 123 15.74 1.94 14.18
C GLU A 123 16.03 2.49 12.79
N SER A 124 17.24 3.03 12.60
CA SER A 124 17.68 3.48 11.28
C SER A 124 17.98 2.29 10.38
N VAL A 125 17.65 2.39 9.09
CA VAL A 125 17.75 1.27 8.15
C VAL A 125 18.49 1.72 6.90
N LYS A 126 19.47 0.91 6.49
CA LYS A 126 20.17 1.08 5.21
C LYS A 126 19.49 0.23 4.14
N PRO A 127 19.15 0.80 2.96
CA PRO A 127 18.64 0.02 1.85
C PRO A 127 19.66 -1.00 1.33
N LEU A 128 19.15 -2.16 0.92
CA LEU A 128 19.89 -3.16 0.15
C LEU A 128 20.03 -2.72 -1.31
N SER A 129 18.96 -2.15 -1.86
CA SER A 129 18.87 -1.69 -3.24
C SER A 129 17.78 -0.64 -3.42
N GLU A 130 17.80 0.04 -4.55
CA GLU A 130 16.73 0.96 -4.97
C GLU A 130 16.37 0.70 -6.45
N VAL A 131 15.10 0.88 -6.79
CA VAL A 131 14.59 0.80 -8.17
C VAL A 131 13.82 2.07 -8.47
N GLN A 132 14.24 2.79 -9.50
CA GLN A 132 13.56 4.00 -9.94
C GLN A 132 12.41 3.65 -10.89
N TYR A 133 11.25 4.24 -10.62
CA TYR A 133 10.06 4.15 -11.45
C TYR A 133 9.76 5.54 -12.03
N PRO A 134 9.67 5.68 -13.36
CA PRO A 134 9.35 6.96 -13.99
C PRO A 134 7.87 7.35 -13.86
N SER A 135 7.00 6.39 -13.55
CA SER A 135 5.56 6.57 -13.35
C SER A 135 5.08 5.68 -12.21
N ALA A 136 4.32 6.25 -11.28
CA ALA A 136 3.70 5.53 -10.18
C ALA A 136 2.53 4.67 -10.69
N LEU A 137 1.76 5.16 -11.67
CA LEU A 137 0.69 4.37 -12.30
C LEU A 137 1.23 3.09 -12.94
N ASN A 138 2.30 3.21 -13.74
CA ASN A 138 2.91 2.04 -14.36
C ASN A 138 3.53 1.13 -13.32
N ALA A 139 4.22 1.68 -12.30
CA ALA A 139 4.76 0.89 -11.20
C ALA A 139 3.67 0.06 -10.49
N MET A 140 2.50 0.66 -10.22
CA MET A 140 1.37 -0.05 -9.64
C MET A 140 0.91 -1.22 -10.52
N MET A 141 0.64 -0.98 -11.80
CA MET A 141 0.18 -2.03 -12.71
C MET A 141 1.24 -3.13 -12.90
N GLU A 142 2.50 -2.76 -13.12
CA GLU A 142 3.62 -3.69 -13.32
C GLU A 142 3.91 -4.56 -12.09
N ASN A 143 3.63 -4.06 -10.88
CA ASN A 143 3.78 -4.85 -9.66
C ASN A 143 2.47 -5.59 -9.27
N GLY A 144 1.39 -5.46 -10.05
CA GLY A 144 0.18 -6.28 -9.89
C GLY A 144 -0.95 -5.65 -9.07
N VAL A 145 -0.90 -4.34 -8.81
CA VAL A 145 -2.04 -3.58 -8.28
C VAL A 145 -3.09 -3.45 -9.39
N GLN A 146 -4.38 -3.64 -9.07
CA GLN A 146 -5.47 -3.26 -9.98
C GLN A 146 -5.87 -1.80 -9.72
N VAL A 147 -5.68 -0.93 -10.72
CA VAL A 147 -5.90 0.51 -10.58
C VAL A 147 -7.18 0.93 -11.29
N TYR A 148 -8.00 1.75 -10.63
CA TYR A 148 -9.25 2.28 -11.17
C TYR A 148 -9.29 3.81 -11.04
N PHE A 149 -9.46 4.51 -12.16
CA PHE A 149 -9.88 5.91 -12.13
C PHE A 149 -11.41 5.97 -12.16
N VAL A 150 -11.97 6.71 -11.22
CA VAL A 150 -13.42 6.84 -11.04
C VAL A 150 -13.80 8.30 -10.84
N ASP A 151 -15.06 8.64 -11.10
CA ASP A 151 -15.58 9.95 -10.73
C ASP A 151 -15.87 10.03 -9.22
N LYS A 152 -16.15 11.25 -8.75
CA LYS A 152 -16.46 11.53 -7.35
C LYS A 152 -17.67 10.75 -6.83
N LYS A 153 -18.65 10.48 -7.68
CA LYS A 153 -19.86 9.74 -7.27
C LYS A 153 -19.49 8.28 -6.98
N ASN A 154 -18.84 7.61 -7.93
CA ASN A 154 -18.39 6.23 -7.77
C ASN A 154 -17.39 6.09 -6.63
N PHE A 155 -16.46 7.04 -6.46
CA PHE A 155 -15.52 7.03 -5.33
C PHE A 155 -16.25 7.06 -3.98
N ASN A 156 -17.23 7.94 -3.83
CA ASN A 156 -18.04 8.01 -2.62
C ASN A 156 -18.89 6.74 -2.42
N GLU A 157 -19.47 6.18 -3.47
CA GLU A 157 -20.25 4.93 -3.39
C GLU A 157 -19.37 3.75 -2.98
N ILE A 158 -18.15 3.65 -3.53
CA ILE A 158 -17.16 2.63 -3.15
C ILE A 158 -16.80 2.76 -1.66
N ASN A 159 -16.44 3.97 -1.21
CA ASN A 159 -16.02 4.23 0.17
C ASN A 159 -17.11 3.91 1.22
N ASN A 160 -18.38 4.07 0.86
CA ASN A 160 -19.50 3.89 1.79
C ASN A 160 -20.22 2.55 1.62
N SER A 161 -19.77 1.67 0.72
CA SER A 161 -20.44 0.40 0.48
C SER A 161 -20.06 -0.67 1.49
N ASP A 162 -21.03 -1.53 1.81
CA ASP A 162 -20.87 -2.61 2.80
C ASP A 162 -19.87 -3.69 2.37
N ASN A 163 -19.67 -3.88 1.06
CA ASN A 163 -18.70 -4.82 0.50
C ASN A 163 -17.44 -4.14 -0.05
N HIS A 164 -17.06 -3.01 0.55
CA HIS A 164 -15.83 -2.28 0.24
C HIS A 164 -15.67 -1.91 -1.25
N GLY A 165 -16.75 -1.80 -1.99
CA GLY A 165 -16.81 -1.35 -3.38
C GLY A 165 -16.81 -2.47 -4.40
N TYR A 166 -16.76 -3.73 -3.97
CA TYR A 166 -16.56 -4.88 -4.87
C TYR A 166 -17.58 -4.91 -6.01
N ASN A 167 -18.87 -4.79 -5.70
CA ASN A 167 -19.95 -4.84 -6.70
C ASN A 167 -19.87 -3.71 -7.74
N ILE A 168 -19.28 -2.57 -7.36
CA ILE A 168 -19.07 -1.45 -8.27
C ILE A 168 -17.85 -1.75 -9.14
N LEU A 169 -16.73 -2.13 -8.53
CA LEU A 169 -15.45 -2.33 -9.21
C LEU A 169 -15.49 -3.46 -10.25
N ILE A 170 -16.20 -4.56 -10.01
CA ILE A 170 -16.34 -5.65 -10.99
C ILE A 170 -17.06 -5.22 -12.28
N GLY A 171 -17.82 -4.13 -12.23
CA GLY A 171 -18.49 -3.53 -13.40
C GLY A 171 -17.65 -2.48 -14.12
N LEU A 172 -16.49 -2.11 -13.58
CA LEU A 172 -15.60 -1.10 -14.14
C LEU A 172 -14.42 -1.76 -14.89
N THR A 173 -13.86 -1.01 -15.84
CA THR A 173 -12.62 -1.41 -16.53
C THR A 173 -11.42 -0.79 -15.83
N SER A 174 -10.55 -1.63 -15.29
CA SER A 174 -9.29 -1.23 -14.67
C SER A 174 -8.30 -0.63 -15.68
N GLU A 175 -7.35 0.16 -15.22
CA GLU A 175 -6.22 0.61 -16.04
C GLU A 175 -5.37 -0.59 -16.51
N ASN A 176 -5.27 -1.64 -15.69
CA ASN A 176 -4.61 -2.88 -16.07
C ASN A 176 -5.23 -3.50 -17.32
N GLU A 177 -6.57 -3.60 -17.38
CA GLU A 177 -7.29 -4.10 -18.55
C GLU A 177 -7.11 -3.21 -19.78
N LYS A 178 -7.19 -1.88 -19.59
CA LYS A 178 -7.00 -0.91 -20.69
C LYS A 178 -5.60 -1.00 -21.31
N ASN A 179 -4.58 -1.31 -20.52
CA ASN A 179 -3.18 -1.35 -20.94
C ASN A 179 -2.65 -2.78 -21.18
N ASN A 180 -3.46 -3.81 -20.92
CA ASN A 180 -3.07 -5.23 -20.99
C ASN A 180 -1.84 -5.57 -20.12
N THR A 181 -1.82 -5.08 -18.88
CA THR A 181 -0.70 -5.25 -17.94
C THR A 181 -1.18 -5.90 -16.63
N ASN A 182 -0.68 -7.11 -16.32
CA ASN A 182 -0.99 -7.85 -15.09
C ASN A 182 -2.47 -7.81 -14.69
N VAL A 183 -3.34 -8.15 -15.64
CA VAL A 183 -4.79 -8.15 -15.40
C VAL A 183 -5.14 -9.25 -14.40
N ARG A 184 -5.78 -8.87 -13.29
CA ARG A 184 -6.30 -9.81 -12.28
C ARG A 184 -7.78 -9.48 -12.05
N PRO A 185 -8.71 -10.09 -12.81
CA PRO A 185 -10.12 -9.72 -12.77
C PRO A 185 -10.74 -10.01 -11.40
N LEU A 186 -11.27 -8.97 -10.74
CA LEU A 186 -11.88 -9.12 -9.41
C LEU A 186 -13.08 -10.07 -9.42
N LYS A 187 -13.83 -10.10 -10.52
CA LYS A 187 -15.00 -10.98 -10.73
C LYS A 187 -14.68 -12.48 -10.56
N ASP A 188 -13.43 -12.87 -10.76
CA ASP A 188 -12.99 -14.27 -10.67
C ASP A 188 -12.80 -14.72 -9.21
N LEU A 189 -12.82 -13.79 -8.25
CA LEU A 189 -12.68 -14.08 -6.82
C LEU A 189 -13.96 -14.59 -6.16
N GLY A 190 -15.13 -14.36 -6.77
CA GLY A 190 -16.42 -14.78 -6.20
C GLY A 190 -16.68 -14.18 -4.80
N TRP A 191 -16.24 -12.95 -4.57
CA TRP A 191 -16.42 -12.24 -3.30
C TRP A 191 -17.89 -11.83 -3.16
N GLU A 192 -18.64 -12.46 -2.25
CA GLU A 192 -20.04 -12.15 -1.94
C GLU A 192 -20.13 -11.29 -0.67
#